data_AF-A0A7X9CAW8-F1
#
_entry.id   AF-A0A7X9CAW8-F1
#
_cell.length_a   1.000
_cell.length_b   1.000
_cell.length_c   1.000
_cell.angle_alpha   90.00
_cell.angle_beta   90.00
_cell.angle_gamma   90.00
#
_symmetry.space_group_name_H-M   'P 1'
#
loop_
_entity.id
_entity.type
_entity.pdbx_description
1 polymer ?
#
loop_
_entity_poly.entity_id
_entity_poly.type
_entity_poly.pdbx_seq_one_letter_code
_entity_poly.pdbx_strand_id
1 'polypeptide(L)'
;RQEGWVGFTYSGAPLGEGLLDLDHELRAVYSEQDRQQQPSAIVEHWLPWQGDLESTVATERAWTTRSLTALRSWRTARSAPTAAD
;
A
#
# COMPACT_ATOMS: atom_id res chain seq x y z
N ARG A 1 0.46 16.41 14.38
CA ARG A 1 -0.26 17.61 14.88
C ARG A 1 -0.36 18.57 13.70
N GLN A 2 -1.55 19.05 13.37
CA GLN A 2 -1.77 20.05 12.32
C GLN A 2 -1.89 21.42 12.97
N GLU A 3 -1.25 22.44 12.39
CA GLU A 3 -1.30 23.79 12.92
C GLU A 3 -2.76 24.31 12.91
N GLY A 4 -3.21 24.89 14.01
CA GLY A 4 -4.58 25.40 14.16
C GLY A 4 -5.65 24.36 14.54
N TRP A 5 -5.30 23.09 14.77
CA TRP A 5 -6.28 22.04 15.13
C TRP A 5 -6.10 21.48 16.54
N VAL A 6 -7.23 21.22 17.23
CA VAL A 6 -7.28 20.44 18.48
C VAL A 6 -7.77 19.03 18.14
N GLY A 7 -7.07 18.00 18.62
CA GLY A 7 -7.44 16.60 18.40
C GLY A 7 -6.40 15.81 17.59
N PHE A 8 -6.88 14.87 16.77
CA PHE A 8 -6.07 14.02 15.88
C PHE A 8 -6.47 14.22 14.41
N THR A 9 -5.59 13.79 13.50
CA THR A 9 -5.81 13.84 12.05
C THR A 9 -5.72 12.42 11.51
N TYR A 10 -6.74 11.99 10.76
CA TYR A 10 -6.61 10.85 9.85
C TYR A 10 -6.11 11.37 8.51
N SER A 11 -4.97 10.85 8.07
CA SER A 11 -4.37 11.18 6.78
C SER A 11 -3.96 9.91 6.06
N GLY A 12 -3.67 10.03 4.77
CA GLY A 12 -2.98 8.96 4.05
C GLY A 12 -1.62 8.63 4.70
N ALA A 13 -1.16 7.42 4.46
CA ALA A 13 0.17 6.92 4.80
C ALA A 13 0.68 6.06 3.65
N PRO A 14 2.00 5.83 3.52
CA PRO A 14 2.51 4.83 2.61
C PRO A 14 1.87 3.46 2.89
N LEU A 15 1.67 2.68 1.82
CA LEU A 15 1.06 1.36 1.93
C LEU A 15 1.85 0.47 2.90
N GLY A 16 1.18 -0.07 3.91
CA GLY A 16 1.80 -0.91 4.95
C GLY A 16 2.40 -0.16 6.15
N GLU A 17 2.36 1.18 6.16
CA GLU A 17 2.77 2.00 7.32
C GLU A 17 1.60 2.66 8.06
N GLY A 18 0.39 2.54 7.51
CA GLY A 18 -0.84 2.96 8.16
C GLY A 18 -1.35 1.96 9.19
N LEU A 19 -2.60 2.13 9.59
CA LEU A 19 -3.28 1.27 10.56
C LEU A 19 -3.95 0.03 9.93
N LEU A 20 -3.85 -0.14 8.61
CA LEU A 20 -4.45 -1.26 7.89
C LEU A 20 -3.59 -2.52 8.05
N ASP A 21 -4.21 -3.64 8.47
CA ASP A 21 -3.58 -4.96 8.41
C ASP A 21 -3.53 -5.46 6.95
N LEU A 22 -2.57 -4.91 6.22
CA LEU A 22 -2.43 -5.16 4.79
C LEU A 22 -2.22 -6.64 4.46
N ASP A 23 -1.51 -7.39 5.33
CA ASP A 23 -1.21 -8.79 5.09
C ASP A 23 -2.46 -9.67 5.26
N HIS A 24 -3.33 -9.36 6.23
CA HIS A 24 -4.64 -9.98 6.35
C HIS A 24 -5.51 -9.73 5.12
N GLU A 25 -5.68 -8.46 4.73
CA GLU A 25 -6.56 -8.08 3.61
C GLU A 25 -6.12 -8.72 2.29
N LEU A 26 -4.80 -8.67 1.99
CA LEU A 26 -4.29 -9.27 0.76
C LEU A 26 -4.47 -10.79 0.76
N ARG A 27 -4.32 -11.48 1.90
CA ARG A 27 -4.61 -12.94 1.97
C ARG A 27 -6.09 -13.25 1.77
N ALA A 28 -6.97 -12.42 2.31
CA ALA A 28 -8.42 -12.60 2.17
C ALA A 28 -8.85 -12.44 0.71
N VAL A 29 -8.33 -11.42 0.02
CA VAL A 29 -8.62 -11.17 -1.40
C VAL A 29 -7.94 -12.17 -2.33
N TYR A 30 -6.65 -12.44 -2.12
CA TYR A 30 -5.84 -13.30 -3.00
C TYR A 30 -5.80 -14.76 -2.54
N SER A 31 -6.91 -15.28 -1.99
CA SER A 31 -6.93 -16.64 -1.45
C SER A 31 -6.48 -17.69 -2.48
N GLU A 32 -5.80 -18.74 -1.99
CA GLU A 32 -5.22 -19.80 -2.83
C GLU A 32 -6.27 -20.64 -3.57
N GLN A 33 -7.55 -20.52 -3.21
CA GLN A 33 -8.63 -21.31 -3.75
C GLN A 33 -9.02 -20.92 -5.19
N ASP A 34 -8.72 -19.69 -5.61
CA ASP A 34 -9.05 -19.21 -6.97
C ASP A 34 -7.86 -18.50 -7.64
N ARG A 35 -6.78 -19.25 -7.86
CA ARG A 35 -5.59 -18.76 -8.60
C ARG A 35 -5.89 -18.35 -10.04
N GLN A 36 -7.00 -18.80 -10.63
CA GLN A 36 -7.37 -18.51 -12.01
C GLN A 36 -8.08 -17.15 -12.16
N GLN A 37 -8.56 -16.55 -11.05
CA GLN A 37 -9.30 -15.27 -11.07
C GLN A 37 -8.81 -14.27 -10.03
N GLN A 38 -7.51 -14.01 -10.01
CA GLN A 38 -6.94 -13.02 -9.10
C GLN A 38 -7.19 -11.58 -9.61
N PRO A 39 -7.78 -10.68 -8.81
CA PRO A 39 -8.09 -9.32 -9.25
C PRO A 39 -6.82 -8.45 -9.39
N SER A 40 -6.92 -7.39 -10.19
CA SER A 40 -5.89 -6.34 -10.23
C SER A 40 -5.82 -5.59 -8.90
N ALA A 41 -4.60 -5.30 -8.42
CA ALA A 41 -4.38 -4.37 -7.32
C ALA A 41 -4.05 -2.98 -7.88
N ILE A 42 -4.81 -1.96 -7.46
CA ILE A 42 -4.61 -0.56 -7.84
C ILE A 42 -4.21 0.21 -6.57
N VAL A 43 -3.16 1.03 -6.66
CA VAL A 43 -2.70 1.89 -5.56
C VAL A 43 -3.20 3.31 -5.81
N GLU A 44 -3.90 3.88 -4.82
CA GLU A 44 -4.36 5.27 -4.81
C GLU A 44 -3.84 5.95 -3.54
N HIS A 45 -3.33 7.18 -3.68
CA HIS A 45 -2.78 7.95 -2.57
C HIS A 45 -3.66 9.15 -2.24
N TRP A 46 -4.06 9.25 -0.97
CA TRP A 46 -4.56 10.49 -0.38
C TRP A 46 -3.40 11.24 0.26
N LEU A 47 -2.52 11.79 -0.57
CA LEU A 47 -1.28 12.41 -0.12
C LEU A 47 -1.55 13.74 0.60
N PRO A 48 -1.03 13.95 1.82
CA PRO A 48 -1.08 15.26 2.48
C PRO A 48 -0.32 16.31 1.66
N TRP A 49 -0.84 17.53 1.60
CA TRP A 49 -0.11 18.65 1.01
C TRP A 49 1.19 18.93 1.77
N GLN A 50 2.31 19.05 1.05
CA GLN A 50 3.63 19.22 1.66
C GLN A 50 4.04 20.68 1.87
N GLY A 51 3.22 21.63 1.43
CA GLY A 51 3.49 23.08 1.49
C GLY A 51 3.78 23.69 0.12
N ASP A 52 4.31 22.90 -0.82
CA ASP A 52 4.59 23.30 -2.20
C ASP A 52 4.40 22.13 -3.19
N LEU A 53 4.35 22.46 -4.47
CA LEU A 53 4.09 21.48 -5.54
C LEU A 53 5.25 20.51 -5.74
N GLU A 54 6.49 21.01 -5.68
CA GLU A 54 7.68 20.21 -5.96
C GLU A 54 7.84 19.10 -4.90
N SER A 55 7.75 19.47 -3.63
CA SER A 55 7.82 18.52 -2.51
C SER A 55 6.64 17.56 -2.50
N THR A 56 5.44 18.02 -2.86
CA THR A 56 4.24 17.16 -2.96
C THR A 56 4.42 16.10 -4.06
N VAL A 57 4.85 16.49 -5.27
CA VAL A 57 5.09 15.54 -6.36
C VAL A 57 6.24 14.58 -6.03
N ALA A 58 7.32 15.07 -5.41
CA ALA A 58 8.42 14.22 -4.98
C ALA A 58 7.95 13.16 -3.95
N THR A 59 7.11 13.56 -3.00
CA THR A 59 6.55 12.68 -1.98
C THR A 59 5.60 11.65 -2.59
N GLU A 60 4.74 12.07 -3.52
CA GLU A 60 3.84 11.17 -4.25
C GLU A 60 4.61 10.07 -4.99
N ARG A 61 5.69 10.45 -5.69
CA ARG A 61 6.56 9.50 -6.40
C ARG A 61 7.20 8.51 -5.44
N ALA A 62 7.71 8.98 -4.31
CA ALA A 62 8.31 8.13 -3.29
C ALA A 62 7.30 7.12 -2.73
N TRP A 63 6.08 7.57 -2.40
CA TRP A 63 5.01 6.70 -1.91
C TRP A 63 4.58 5.67 -2.95
N THR A 64 4.49 6.09 -4.22
CA THR A 64 4.15 5.20 -5.33
C THR A 64 5.20 4.11 -5.48
N THR A 65 6.48 4.47 -5.55
CA THR A 65 7.58 3.50 -5.68
C THR A 65 7.59 2.51 -4.52
N ARG A 66 7.42 3.00 -3.28
CA ARG A 66 7.38 2.16 -2.09
C ARG A 66 6.20 1.19 -2.11
N SER A 67 5.01 1.69 -2.40
CA SER A 67 3.77 0.90 -2.38
C SER A 67 3.78 -0.19 -3.45
N LEU A 68 4.23 0.14 -4.67
CA LEU A 68 4.38 -0.86 -5.75
C LEU A 68 5.43 -1.91 -5.40
N THR A 69 6.56 -1.50 -4.80
CA THR A 69 7.59 -2.43 -4.33
C THR A 69 7.01 -3.39 -3.30
N ALA A 70 6.31 -2.88 -2.28
CA ALA A 70 5.70 -3.69 -1.22
C ALA A 70 4.71 -4.72 -1.77
N LEU A 71 3.78 -4.31 -2.64
CA LEU A 71 2.79 -5.23 -3.24
C LEU A 71 3.44 -6.30 -4.12
N ARG A 72 4.42 -5.91 -4.94
CA ARG A 72 5.14 -6.87 -5.81
C ARG A 72 5.91 -7.87 -4.98
N SER A 73 6.66 -7.41 -3.97
CA SER A 73 7.38 -8.28 -3.04
C SER A 73 6.44 -9.23 -2.29
N TRP A 74 5.30 -8.73 -1.80
CA TRP A 74 4.30 -9.55 -1.13
C TRP A 74 3.78 -10.67 -2.03
N ARG A 75 3.44 -10.33 -3.29
CA ARG A 75 2.95 -11.29 -4.30
C ARG A 75 4.03 -12.29 -4.70
N THR A 76 5.26 -11.86 -4.97
CA THR A 76 6.37 -12.74 -5.35
C THR A 76 6.69 -13.74 -4.24
N ALA A 77 6.74 -13.30 -2.98
CA ALA A 77 7.02 -14.19 -1.84
C ALA A 77 6.00 -15.33 -1.69
N ARG A 78 4.78 -15.14 -2.20
CA ARG A 78 3.66 -16.10 -2.08
C ARG A 78 3.31 -16.82 -3.37
N SER A 79 3.81 -16.33 -4.52
CA SER A 79 3.66 -17.00 -5.81
C SER A 79 4.73 -18.07 -6.05
N ALA A 80 5.71 -18.22 -5.15
CA ALA A 80 6.75 -19.24 -5.27
C ALA A 80 6.08 -20.64 -5.33
N PRO A 81 6.45 -21.50 -6.31
CA PRO A 81 5.91 -22.84 -6.34
C PRO A 81 6.31 -23.55 -5.05
N THR A 82 5.32 -24.12 -4.37
CA THR A 82 5.59 -25.13 -3.34
C THR A 82 6.45 -26.19 -4.02
N ALA A 83 7.70 -26.36 -3.60
CA ALA A 83 8.54 -27.43 -4.11
C ALA A 83 7.74 -28.74 -3.95
N ALA A 84 7.46 -29.40 -5.07
CA ALA A 84 6.73 -30.64 -5.09
C ALA A 84 7.57 -31.72 -4.38
N ASP A 85 7.01 -32.30 -3.32
CA ASP A 85 7.37 -33.64 -2.80
C ASP A 85 6.79 -34.72 -3.74
#